data_AF-A0A1W9LCP1-F1
#
_entry.id   AF-A0A1W9LCP1-F1
#
_cell.length_a   1.000
_cell.length_b   1.000
_cell.length_c   1.000
_cell.angle_alpha   90.00
_cell.angle_beta   90.00
_cell.angle_gamma   90.00
#
_symmetry.space_group_name_H-M   'P 1'
#
loop_
_entity.id
_entity.type
_entity.pdbx_description
1 polymer ?
#
loop_
_entity_poly.entity_id
_entity_poly.type
_entity_poly.pdbx_seq_one_letter_code
_entity_poly.pdbx_strand_id
1 'polypeptide(L)'
;MDARHLRGCGSTGEDRGRVQGTPAPRAARGGGPHPAGRRRPAAAGWARRACGADRSAGAEGTADSAAGADDPRRARRRCRGPRGQGAGTGRLSRPAEPSARPRGLRLPGGAEDGGRHPALRALHDLFHPDGAGQGRPGGTGPRCGGDPVPGGRDFIDPGAISGTLAHAASAPPDAARVRDILAKSASVQALAPDELAALIHVTDPDLWAEMRAAASAIKRKVYDNRIVTFAPLYIGNRCVNNCLYCGLRCDNDDMQRSALTMDQLRAECEVLAGAIGHKRLIIVFGEHPSTGIDYMVECMRTIYSVKVKARAGWGQIRRVNVNGPPMRIDELRALNEAGLGTYQVFQETYHPGVYTHVHPAGFKSNYAWRLYAMHRAMAAGIDDVGIGALFGLADWRFELMGLLAHAIELERVFNIGPHTISFPRMEPAGNAPYVQESRWAVSDEDIEKIVVLIRLAVPYTGMILTARENAEMRRRLIPLGVTQTDASLRSGAEGKFCKLNAVLTYREWLDDFASPETLAAAEPVLAREMEEVREQMPRAWPEFSASYERTARGERDLYF
;
A
#
# COMPACT_ATOMS: atom_id res chain seq x y z
N MET A 1 8.36 59.15 12.22
CA MET A 1 9.27 59.50 11.12
C MET A 1 8.88 58.60 9.97
N ASP A 2 7.93 59.07 9.16
CA ASP A 2 6.95 58.19 8.54
C ASP A 2 6.26 58.88 7.34
N ALA A 3 5.61 58.05 6.51
CA ALA A 3 4.62 58.36 5.50
C ALA A 3 5.03 58.96 4.13
N ARG A 4 4.45 58.32 3.10
CA ARG A 4 3.79 58.89 1.92
C ARG A 4 4.60 59.31 0.67
N HIS A 5 4.05 58.80 -0.45
CA HIS A 5 3.80 59.47 -1.74
C HIS A 5 4.95 59.69 -2.73
N LEU A 6 4.64 59.34 -3.99
CA LEU A 6 4.54 60.18 -5.21
C LEU A 6 3.85 59.24 -6.25
N ARG A 7 2.78 59.56 -7.03
CA ARG A 7 2.38 60.75 -7.82
C ARG A 7 3.45 61.12 -8.87
N GLY A 8 3.17 61.28 -10.17
CA GLY A 8 1.90 61.31 -10.91
C GLY A 8 1.92 62.47 -11.94
N CYS A 9 1.19 62.32 -13.06
CA CYS A 9 1.22 63.19 -14.26
C CYS A 9 2.52 63.15 -15.12
N GLY A 10 2.46 63.39 -16.44
CA GLY A 10 1.27 63.65 -17.29
C GLY A 10 1.61 63.95 -18.77
N SER A 11 0.63 64.53 -19.51
CA SER A 11 0.62 64.87 -20.97
C SER A 11 0.38 63.67 -21.93
N THR A 12 -0.35 63.76 -23.07
CA THR A 12 -1.20 64.84 -23.65
C THR A 12 -2.22 64.28 -24.68
N GLY A 13 -3.28 65.06 -25.03
CA GLY A 13 -4.35 64.71 -26.01
C GLY A 13 -5.59 64.12 -25.32
N GLU A 14 -6.83 64.63 -25.42
CA GLU A 14 -7.66 65.13 -26.54
C GLU A 14 -8.11 63.99 -27.50
N ASP A 15 -9.40 63.83 -27.87
CA ASP A 15 -10.52 64.80 -27.88
C ASP A 15 -11.93 64.17 -27.64
N ARG A 16 -12.92 65.03 -27.30
CA ARG A 16 -14.42 64.93 -27.34
C ARG A 16 -15.18 63.58 -27.30
N GLY A 17 -16.09 63.43 -26.32
CA GLY A 17 -17.17 62.40 -26.34
C GLY A 17 -18.11 62.33 -25.11
N ARG A 18 -19.08 63.25 -24.98
CA ARG A 18 -20.18 63.26 -23.96
C ARG A 18 -21.37 62.36 -24.45
N VAL A 19 -22.30 61.78 -23.67
CA VAL A 19 -23.02 62.16 -22.42
C VAL A 19 -23.40 60.89 -21.59
N GLN A 20 -23.84 61.07 -20.33
CA GLN A 20 -24.32 60.05 -19.37
C GLN A 20 -25.78 59.58 -19.62
N GLY A 21 -26.22 58.48 -18.98
CA GLY A 21 -27.65 58.29 -18.64
C GLY A 21 -28.17 56.85 -18.49
N THR A 22 -28.27 56.35 -17.25
CA THR A 22 -29.22 55.27 -16.86
C THR A 22 -30.55 55.90 -16.40
N PRO A 23 -31.72 55.28 -16.68
CA PRO A 23 -32.30 54.36 -15.69
C PRO A 23 -33.13 53.19 -16.26
N ALA A 24 -33.56 52.28 -15.38
CA ALA A 24 -34.63 51.29 -15.58
C ALA A 24 -35.89 51.73 -14.78
N PRO A 25 -37.01 50.96 -14.67
CA PRO A 25 -37.40 49.69 -15.33
C PRO A 25 -38.86 49.68 -15.85
N ARG A 26 -39.31 48.58 -16.52
CA ARG A 26 -40.61 47.92 -16.24
C ARG A 26 -40.80 46.57 -16.96
N ALA A 27 -41.77 45.78 -16.50
CA ALA A 27 -41.92 44.35 -16.76
C ALA A 27 -42.97 43.96 -17.82
N ALA A 28 -42.87 42.72 -18.31
CA ALA A 28 -43.96 41.95 -18.93
C ALA A 28 -44.09 40.58 -18.21
N ARG A 29 -45.19 39.83 -18.42
CA ARG A 29 -45.56 38.63 -17.62
C ARG A 29 -45.74 37.36 -18.47
N GLY A 30 -45.43 36.20 -17.89
CA GLY A 30 -45.77 34.85 -18.36
C GLY A 30 -44.70 33.81 -17.98
N GLY A 31 -45.00 32.55 -17.63
CA GLY A 31 -46.32 31.91 -17.47
C GLY A 31 -46.32 30.55 -16.71
N GLY A 32 -45.19 30.08 -16.17
CA GLY A 32 -45.05 28.82 -15.41
C GLY A 32 -45.16 27.53 -16.26
N PRO A 33 -45.07 26.32 -15.65
CA PRO A 33 -44.48 25.98 -14.34
C PRO A 33 -43.40 24.87 -14.45
N HIS A 34 -42.30 24.97 -13.68
CA HIS A 34 -41.36 23.86 -13.48
C HIS A 34 -41.68 23.11 -12.16
N PRO A 35 -41.67 21.76 -12.13
CA PRO A 35 -41.89 20.99 -10.90
C PRO A 35 -40.70 21.10 -9.95
N ALA A 36 -40.99 21.10 -8.64
CA ALA A 36 -40.00 21.34 -7.60
C ALA A 36 -39.27 20.07 -7.12
N GLY A 37 -38.00 20.26 -6.74
CA GLY A 37 -37.42 19.61 -5.57
C GLY A 37 -36.99 18.15 -5.67
N ARG A 38 -35.68 17.94 -5.88
CA ARG A 38 -34.93 16.93 -5.12
C ARG A 38 -33.84 17.63 -4.29
N ARG A 39 -33.69 17.19 -3.04
CA ARG A 39 -32.83 17.85 -2.04
C ARG A 39 -31.36 17.51 -2.29
N ARG A 40 -30.47 18.49 -2.11
CA ARG A 40 -29.04 18.23 -1.90
C ARG A 40 -28.84 17.48 -0.57
N PRO A 41 -28.08 16.38 -0.53
CA PRO A 41 -27.42 15.95 0.71
C PRO A 41 -26.35 16.99 1.07
N ALA A 42 -26.25 17.36 2.35
CA ALA A 42 -25.15 18.20 2.83
C ALA A 42 -23.93 17.34 3.15
N ALA A 43 -22.73 17.81 2.82
CA ALA A 43 -21.48 17.18 3.24
C ALA A 43 -21.20 17.53 4.71
N ALA A 44 -21.06 16.53 5.59
CA ALA A 44 -20.66 16.72 6.98
C ALA A 44 -20.10 15.44 7.62
N GLY A 45 -19.00 15.58 8.38
CA GLY A 45 -18.83 14.84 9.63
C GLY A 45 -18.27 13.40 9.60
N TRP A 46 -17.13 13.14 8.95
CA TRP A 46 -16.31 11.95 9.25
C TRP A 46 -15.12 12.28 10.18
N ALA A 47 -15.45 12.73 11.40
CA ALA A 47 -14.52 12.87 12.52
C ALA A 47 -15.28 12.75 13.85
N ARG A 48 -14.60 12.26 14.89
CA ARG A 48 -15.09 12.08 16.28
C ARG A 48 -16.21 11.04 16.50
N ARG A 49 -15.80 9.80 16.82
CA ARG A 49 -16.27 9.09 18.03
C ARG A 49 -15.41 7.87 18.37
N ALA A 50 -14.38 8.10 19.17
CA ALA A 50 -13.62 7.10 19.92
C ALA A 50 -13.18 7.75 21.24
N CYS A 51 -13.10 6.94 22.31
CA CYS A 51 -12.86 7.35 23.70
C CYS A 51 -13.92 8.30 24.32
N GLY A 52 -14.53 7.84 25.41
CA GLY A 52 -15.59 8.51 26.14
C GLY A 52 -16.16 7.59 27.20
N ALA A 53 -15.32 7.20 28.17
CA ALA A 53 -15.74 6.35 29.27
C ALA A 53 -16.47 7.18 30.33
N ASP A 54 -17.71 6.80 30.63
CA ASP A 54 -18.55 7.50 31.62
C ASP A 54 -18.60 6.72 32.95
N ARG A 55 -18.62 7.46 34.07
CA ARG A 55 -18.75 6.94 35.44
C ARG A 55 -19.30 8.04 36.38
N SER A 56 -20.62 8.12 36.58
CA SER A 56 -21.18 8.40 37.92
C SER A 56 -22.71 8.31 38.01
N ALA A 57 -23.17 7.46 38.93
CA ALA A 57 -24.29 7.65 39.87
C ALA A 57 -25.75 7.89 39.38
N GLY A 58 -26.71 7.48 40.24
CA GLY A 58 -28.16 7.61 40.04
C GLY A 58 -28.80 6.32 39.50
N ALA A 59 -29.46 5.40 40.22
CA ALA A 59 -30.04 5.25 41.57
C ALA A 59 -31.52 4.83 41.45
N GLU A 60 -32.06 4.17 42.49
CA GLU A 60 -33.46 3.69 42.67
C GLU A 60 -33.87 2.40 41.91
N GLY A 61 -34.71 1.55 42.56
CA GLY A 61 -35.35 0.38 41.92
C GLY A 61 -35.19 -0.99 42.63
N THR A 62 -35.97 -1.20 43.69
CA THR A 62 -36.43 -2.48 44.32
C THR A 62 -36.54 -3.74 43.43
N ALA A 63 -36.51 -5.00 43.92
CA ALA A 63 -36.22 -5.62 45.23
C ALA A 63 -36.20 -7.18 45.08
N ASP A 64 -35.89 -7.91 46.17
CA ASP A 64 -36.14 -9.36 46.40
C ASP A 64 -35.39 -10.41 45.53
N SER A 65 -34.99 -11.59 46.03
CA SER A 65 -34.93 -12.12 47.43
C SER A 65 -34.00 -13.35 47.57
N ALA A 66 -33.76 -13.76 48.83
CA ALA A 66 -33.46 -15.12 49.31
C ALA A 66 -32.14 -15.87 48.93
N ALA A 67 -31.18 -15.79 49.88
CA ALA A 67 -30.55 -16.93 50.59
C ALA A 67 -29.75 -18.06 49.86
N GLY A 68 -28.58 -18.41 50.43
CA GLY A 68 -27.86 -19.67 50.17
C GLY A 68 -26.36 -19.62 50.51
N ALA A 69 -25.93 -20.19 51.63
CA ALA A 69 -24.52 -20.32 52.03
C ALA A 69 -24.16 -21.81 52.25
N ASP A 70 -22.90 -22.22 52.06
CA ASP A 70 -21.96 -22.54 53.17
C ASP A 70 -20.53 -23.00 52.75
N ASP A 71 -19.62 -23.17 53.74
CA ASP A 71 -18.16 -23.44 53.64
C ASP A 71 -17.76 -24.85 53.13
N PRO A 72 -16.63 -25.02 52.40
CA PRO A 72 -16.15 -26.33 51.91
C PRO A 72 -15.00 -26.93 52.75
N ARG A 73 -14.90 -28.28 52.87
CA ARG A 73 -13.66 -28.93 53.36
C ARG A 73 -13.53 -30.46 53.12
N ARG A 74 -12.30 -30.88 52.77
CA ARG A 74 -11.72 -32.26 52.81
C ARG A 74 -12.32 -33.29 51.81
N ALA A 75 -11.66 -34.40 51.46
CA ALA A 75 -10.43 -35.03 52.00
C ALA A 75 -9.46 -35.59 50.93
N ARG A 76 -8.23 -35.94 51.35
CA ARG A 76 -7.13 -36.50 50.52
C ARG A 76 -7.22 -38.03 50.39
N ARG A 77 -6.68 -38.62 49.31
CA ARG A 77 -6.03 -39.95 49.33
C ARG A 77 -4.76 -40.00 48.46
N ARG A 78 -3.87 -40.96 48.76
CA ARG A 78 -2.60 -41.28 48.07
C ARG A 78 -2.48 -42.80 47.91
N CYS A 79 -1.90 -43.26 46.80
CA CYS A 79 -1.04 -44.45 46.64
C CYS A 79 -0.07 -44.12 45.49
N ARG A 80 1.26 -44.33 45.53
CA ARG A 80 2.07 -45.54 45.78
C ARG A 80 1.86 -46.65 44.73
N GLY A 81 2.94 -46.97 44.01
CA GLY A 81 3.10 -48.15 43.15
C GLY A 81 4.45 -48.86 43.40
N PRO A 82 4.79 -49.92 42.65
CA PRO A 82 6.01 -50.72 42.82
C PRO A 82 7.18 -50.33 41.88
N ARG A 83 8.32 -51.05 41.96
CA ARG A 83 9.59 -50.78 41.25
C ARG A 83 10.12 -51.99 40.46
N GLY A 84 10.96 -51.72 39.46
CA GLY A 84 11.96 -52.66 38.93
C GLY A 84 11.62 -53.28 37.56
N GLN A 85 12.57 -53.74 36.74
CA GLN A 85 14.05 -53.61 36.70
C GLN A 85 14.50 -53.81 35.24
N GLY A 86 15.66 -53.27 34.83
CA GLY A 86 16.25 -53.52 33.50
C GLY A 86 17.18 -52.41 33.03
N ALA A 87 18.30 -52.76 32.39
CA ALA A 87 19.32 -51.81 31.94
C ALA A 87 19.36 -51.68 30.40
N GLY A 88 19.74 -50.51 29.91
CA GLY A 88 19.97 -50.24 28.48
C GLY A 88 20.62 -48.87 28.29
N THR A 89 21.91 -48.84 27.95
CA THR A 89 22.68 -47.59 27.82
C THR A 89 22.51 -46.96 26.45
N GLY A 90 21.79 -45.84 26.37
CA GLY A 90 21.71 -44.99 25.18
C GLY A 90 21.80 -43.51 25.56
N ARG A 91 22.71 -42.75 24.93
CA ARG A 91 22.74 -41.28 25.07
C ARG A 91 21.55 -40.69 24.35
N LEU A 92 20.56 -40.19 25.09
CA LEU A 92 19.49 -39.35 24.55
C LEU A 92 20.05 -37.95 24.26
N SER A 93 20.25 -37.66 22.98
CA SER A 93 20.52 -36.31 22.49
C SER A 93 19.35 -35.38 22.82
N ARG A 94 19.64 -34.10 23.10
CA ARG A 94 18.62 -33.07 23.25
C ARG A 94 17.81 -32.93 21.95
N PRO A 95 16.48 -32.71 22.00
CA PRO A 95 15.73 -32.29 20.82
C PRO A 95 16.26 -30.94 20.34
N ALA A 96 16.43 -30.79 19.03
CA ALA A 96 16.94 -29.57 18.42
C ALA A 96 15.84 -28.50 18.32
N GLU A 97 16.26 -27.23 18.37
CA GLU A 97 15.39 -26.08 18.09
C GLU A 97 15.04 -26.04 16.59
N PRO A 98 13.78 -25.72 16.20
CA PRO A 98 13.37 -25.67 14.80
C PRO A 98 13.85 -24.37 14.12
N SER A 99 15.15 -24.26 13.87
CA SER A 99 15.74 -23.13 13.14
C SER A 99 15.60 -23.30 11.62
N ALA A 100 14.49 -22.84 11.05
CA ALA A 100 14.29 -22.85 9.59
C ALA A 100 13.59 -21.57 9.09
N ARG A 101 14.39 -20.60 8.63
CA ARG A 101 13.90 -19.66 7.60
C ARG A 101 13.89 -20.40 6.26
N PRO A 102 12.85 -20.30 5.41
CA PRO A 102 12.91 -20.84 4.07
C PRO A 102 14.08 -20.20 3.32
N ARG A 103 14.92 -21.02 2.69
CA ARG A 103 16.02 -20.53 1.86
C ARG A 103 15.45 -20.07 0.52
N GLY A 104 15.45 -18.76 0.28
CA GLY A 104 15.43 -18.24 -1.09
C GLY A 104 16.60 -18.82 -1.89
N LEU A 105 16.50 -18.81 -3.23
CA LEU A 105 17.53 -19.37 -4.10
C LEU A 105 18.91 -18.80 -3.75
N ARG A 106 19.80 -19.63 -3.21
CA ARG A 106 21.22 -19.30 -3.17
C ARG A 106 21.74 -19.35 -4.60
N LEU A 107 22.18 -18.20 -5.10
CA LEU A 107 23.08 -18.15 -6.25
C LEU A 107 24.29 -19.05 -5.95
N PRO A 108 24.74 -19.90 -6.89
CA PRO A 108 25.95 -20.70 -6.71
C PRO A 108 27.17 -19.77 -6.56
N GLY A 109 28.13 -20.17 -5.73
CA GLY A 109 29.16 -19.27 -5.20
C GLY A 109 30.13 -18.74 -6.26
N GLY A 110 30.31 -17.41 -6.28
CA GLY A 110 31.55 -16.77 -6.68
C GLY A 110 32.52 -16.72 -5.49
N ALA A 111 33.83 -16.66 -5.79
CA ALA A 111 34.89 -16.71 -4.78
C ALA A 111 35.22 -15.33 -4.18
N GLU A 112 36.41 -15.23 -3.60
CA GLU A 112 36.93 -14.16 -2.75
C GLU A 112 37.05 -12.78 -3.44
N ASP A 113 37.44 -11.79 -2.64
CA ASP A 113 37.45 -10.34 -2.89
C ASP A 113 37.94 -9.87 -4.28
N GLY A 114 37.39 -8.76 -4.78
CA GLY A 114 37.89 -8.07 -5.99
C GLY A 114 36.94 -7.84 -7.16
N GLY A 115 35.61 -7.74 -6.98
CA GLY A 115 34.69 -7.59 -8.14
C GLY A 115 33.28 -7.05 -7.86
N ARG A 116 33.12 -5.79 -7.42
CA ARG A 116 31.78 -5.15 -7.37
C ARG A 116 31.24 -4.92 -8.79
N HIS A 117 30.02 -5.38 -9.06
CA HIS A 117 29.30 -5.17 -10.33
C HIS A 117 29.29 -3.68 -10.72
N PRO A 118 29.48 -3.29 -12.00
CA PRO A 118 29.64 -1.88 -12.39
C PRO A 118 28.49 -0.98 -11.93
N ALA A 119 27.24 -1.46 -11.97
CA ALA A 119 26.09 -0.70 -11.45
C ALA A 119 26.13 -0.53 -9.92
N LEU A 120 26.58 -1.53 -9.15
CA LEU A 120 26.72 -1.41 -7.69
C LEU A 120 27.90 -0.51 -7.30
N ARG A 121 28.94 -0.42 -8.14
CA ARG A 121 30.03 0.55 -7.96
C ARG A 121 29.55 1.95 -8.30
N ALA A 122 28.86 2.15 -9.42
CA ALA A 122 28.23 3.43 -9.75
C ALA A 122 27.24 3.91 -8.68
N LEU A 123 26.42 3.01 -8.11
CA LEU A 123 25.52 3.32 -6.98
C LEU A 123 26.28 3.65 -5.69
N HIS A 124 27.37 2.93 -5.38
CA HIS A 124 28.21 3.23 -4.22
C HIS A 124 28.84 4.62 -4.32
N ASP A 125 29.43 4.92 -5.47
CA ASP A 125 30.14 6.18 -5.73
C ASP A 125 29.13 7.36 -5.93
N LEU A 126 27.86 7.05 -6.23
CA LEU A 126 26.70 7.93 -6.13
C LEU A 126 26.50 8.43 -4.68
N PHE A 127 26.24 7.49 -3.76
CA PHE A 127 25.81 7.83 -2.40
C PHE A 127 26.98 8.17 -1.46
N HIS A 128 28.21 7.82 -1.86
CA HIS A 128 29.46 8.08 -1.11
C HIS A 128 30.57 8.65 -2.04
N PRO A 129 30.48 9.93 -2.46
CA PRO A 129 31.59 10.58 -3.14
C PRO A 129 32.78 10.78 -2.18
N ASP A 130 33.97 10.34 -2.60
CA ASP A 130 35.23 10.49 -1.85
C ASP A 130 35.63 11.97 -1.69
N GLY A 131 35.10 12.63 -0.64
CA GLY A 131 35.32 14.07 -0.42
C GLY A 131 34.93 14.61 0.97
N ALA A 132 34.56 13.75 1.92
CA ALA A 132 34.16 14.16 3.27
C ALA A 132 35.38 14.41 4.19
N GLY A 133 36.12 15.49 3.94
CA GLY A 133 37.22 15.92 4.81
C GLY A 133 36.74 16.21 6.25
N GLN A 134 37.57 15.87 7.24
CA GLN A 134 37.22 15.95 8.67
C GLN A 134 37.07 17.40 9.17
N GLY A 135 35.87 17.98 9.01
CA GLY A 135 35.49 19.30 9.52
C GLY A 135 34.72 19.23 10.86
N ARG A 136 35.08 20.09 11.81
CA ARG A 136 34.40 20.19 13.12
C ARG A 136 32.95 20.70 13.00
N PRO A 137 32.03 20.32 13.92
CA PRO A 137 30.63 20.68 13.83
C PRO A 137 30.38 22.18 14.08
N GLY A 138 29.62 22.81 13.20
CA GLY A 138 29.33 24.25 13.22
C GLY A 138 28.28 24.66 12.19
N GLY A 139 27.05 24.18 12.34
CA GLY A 139 25.94 24.52 11.45
C GLY A 139 24.67 23.73 11.75
N THR A 140 23.59 24.42 12.09
CA THR A 140 22.30 23.82 12.47
C THR A 140 21.45 23.51 11.23
N GLY A 141 21.60 22.31 10.68
CA GLY A 141 20.72 21.77 9.65
C GLY A 141 21.29 20.52 8.99
N PRO A 142 20.51 19.44 8.80
CA PRO A 142 20.97 18.26 8.07
C PRO A 142 21.21 18.64 6.60
N ARG A 143 22.45 18.49 6.13
CA ARG A 143 22.77 18.66 4.71
C ARG A 143 22.26 17.44 3.95
N CYS A 144 21.12 17.59 3.27
CA CYS A 144 20.71 16.65 2.24
C CYS A 144 21.71 16.73 1.07
N GLY A 145 22.66 15.80 1.02
CA GLY A 145 23.38 15.53 -0.21
C GLY A 145 22.38 15.12 -1.28
N GLY A 146 22.43 15.75 -2.45
CA GLY A 146 21.64 15.28 -3.59
C GLY A 146 22.28 14.02 -4.14
N ASP A 147 21.49 12.96 -4.28
CA ASP A 147 21.90 11.74 -4.98
C ASP A 147 22.34 12.13 -6.41
N PRO A 148 23.59 11.84 -6.82
CA PRO A 148 24.02 12.08 -8.19
C PRO A 148 23.16 11.30 -9.18
N VAL A 149 22.66 11.95 -10.22
CA VAL A 149 21.90 11.25 -11.26
C VAL A 149 22.90 10.44 -12.12
N PRO A 150 22.74 9.11 -12.30
CA PRO A 150 23.68 8.30 -13.08
C PRO A 150 23.84 8.81 -14.51
N GLY A 151 25.05 9.27 -14.87
CA GLY A 151 25.31 9.87 -16.19
C GLY A 151 24.61 11.22 -16.46
N GLY A 152 24.01 11.84 -15.44
CA GLY A 152 23.39 13.17 -15.53
C GLY A 152 22.01 13.22 -16.20
N ARG A 153 21.31 12.08 -16.36
CA ARG A 153 19.91 12.02 -16.81
C ARG A 153 19.12 10.98 -16.00
N ASP A 154 17.94 11.34 -15.52
CA ASP A 154 17.07 10.41 -14.81
C ASP A 154 16.57 9.31 -15.75
N PHE A 155 16.25 8.13 -15.21
CA PHE A 155 15.61 7.05 -15.98
C PHE A 155 14.17 7.37 -16.40
N ILE A 156 13.60 8.47 -15.88
CA ILE A 156 12.36 9.07 -16.33
C ILE A 156 12.69 10.24 -17.25
N ASP A 157 12.59 10.03 -18.56
CA ASP A 157 12.67 11.09 -19.56
C ASP A 157 11.25 11.56 -19.94
N PRO A 158 10.80 12.75 -19.52
CA PRO A 158 9.46 13.24 -19.84
C PRO A 158 9.25 13.53 -21.32
N GLY A 159 10.32 13.85 -22.05
CA GLY A 159 10.29 14.09 -23.49
C GLY A 159 10.10 12.79 -24.25
N ALA A 160 10.83 11.73 -23.86
CA ALA A 160 10.65 10.39 -24.41
C ALA A 160 9.24 9.85 -24.12
N ILE A 161 8.77 9.90 -22.87
CA ILE A 161 7.42 9.45 -22.50
C ILE A 161 6.34 10.18 -23.30
N SER A 162 6.42 11.52 -23.37
CA SER A 162 5.45 12.32 -24.12
C SER A 162 5.52 12.05 -25.62
N GLY A 163 6.72 11.83 -26.17
CA GLY A 163 6.94 11.48 -27.57
C GLY A 163 6.37 10.10 -27.94
N THR A 164 6.58 9.08 -27.09
CA THR A 164 6.01 7.74 -27.31
C THR A 164 4.48 7.75 -27.24
N LEU A 165 3.90 8.47 -26.28
CA LEU A 165 2.44 8.65 -26.19
C LEU A 165 1.88 9.41 -27.41
N ALA A 166 2.51 10.53 -27.81
CA ALA A 166 2.10 11.29 -29.00
C ALA A 166 2.21 10.47 -30.29
N HIS A 167 3.24 9.63 -30.42
CA HIS A 167 3.40 8.73 -31.56
C HIS A 167 2.27 7.67 -31.61
N ALA A 168 2.02 6.98 -30.49
CA ALA A 168 0.93 5.99 -30.40
C ALA A 168 -0.48 6.62 -30.58
N ALA A 169 -0.67 7.89 -30.20
CA ALA A 169 -1.88 8.65 -30.49
C ALA A 169 -2.03 8.97 -31.99
N SER A 170 -0.91 9.24 -32.69
CA SER A 170 -0.90 9.56 -34.13
C SER A 170 -1.05 8.34 -35.04
N ALA A 171 -0.66 7.16 -34.55
CA ALA A 171 -0.77 5.87 -35.23
C ALA A 171 -1.35 4.82 -34.27
N PRO A 172 -2.69 4.80 -34.08
CA PRO A 172 -3.35 3.80 -33.25
C PRO A 172 -3.03 2.37 -33.72
N PRO A 173 -2.81 1.41 -32.80
CA PRO A 173 -2.43 0.06 -33.17
C PRO A 173 -3.58 -0.67 -33.86
N ASP A 174 -3.25 -1.48 -34.86
CA ASP A 174 -4.21 -2.43 -35.43
C ASP A 174 -4.48 -3.62 -34.49
N ALA A 175 -5.52 -4.38 -34.84
CA ALA A 175 -5.97 -5.54 -34.06
C ALA A 175 -4.96 -6.70 -34.01
N ALA A 176 -3.97 -6.77 -34.90
CA ALA A 176 -2.89 -7.75 -34.82
C ALA A 176 -1.83 -7.29 -33.82
N ARG A 177 -1.36 -6.03 -33.92
CA ARG A 177 -0.39 -5.45 -32.98
C ARG A 177 -0.89 -5.50 -31.53
N VAL A 178 -2.18 -5.23 -31.29
CA VAL A 178 -2.78 -5.38 -29.94
C VAL A 178 -2.71 -6.84 -29.47
N ARG A 179 -3.08 -7.81 -30.31
CA ARG A 179 -3.09 -9.24 -29.94
C ARG A 179 -1.69 -9.80 -29.71
N ASP A 180 -0.68 -9.36 -30.47
CA ASP A 180 0.72 -9.71 -30.22
C ASP A 180 1.21 -9.23 -28.85
N ILE A 181 0.85 -7.99 -28.48
CA ILE A 181 1.16 -7.43 -27.16
C ILE A 181 0.44 -8.21 -26.05
N LEU A 182 -0.82 -8.58 -26.24
CA LEU A 182 -1.57 -9.43 -25.30
C LEU A 182 -0.96 -10.83 -25.19
N ALA A 183 -0.48 -11.43 -26.28
CA ALA A 183 0.20 -12.73 -26.27
C ALA A 183 1.54 -12.66 -25.51
N LYS A 184 2.34 -11.60 -25.71
CA LYS A 184 3.56 -11.33 -24.92
C LYS A 184 3.24 -11.20 -23.43
N SER A 185 2.26 -10.38 -23.07
CA SER A 185 1.82 -10.21 -21.68
C SER A 185 1.30 -11.53 -21.07
N ALA A 186 0.55 -12.32 -21.83
CA ALA A 186 0.09 -13.66 -21.45
C ALA A 186 1.23 -14.67 -21.24
N SER A 187 2.40 -14.45 -21.86
CA SER A 187 3.63 -15.22 -21.58
C SER A 187 4.30 -14.85 -20.24
N VAL A 188 3.78 -13.85 -19.52
CA VAL A 188 4.29 -13.30 -18.25
C VAL A 188 5.60 -12.51 -18.43
N GLN A 189 5.72 -11.80 -19.56
CA GLN A 189 6.81 -10.85 -19.84
C GLN A 189 6.34 -9.41 -19.66
N ALA A 190 7.21 -8.54 -19.15
CA ALA A 190 6.95 -7.10 -19.09
C ALA A 190 6.84 -6.49 -20.50
N LEU A 191 6.01 -5.46 -20.63
CA LEU A 191 5.85 -4.74 -21.90
C LEU A 191 6.94 -3.69 -22.11
N ALA A 192 7.19 -3.35 -23.36
CA ALA A 192 8.01 -2.22 -23.74
C ALA A 192 7.18 -0.90 -23.70
N PRO A 193 7.82 0.28 -23.60
CA PRO A 193 7.10 1.55 -23.55
C PRO A 193 6.18 1.82 -24.76
N ASP A 194 6.57 1.42 -25.97
CA ASP A 194 5.72 1.56 -27.17
C ASP A 194 4.50 0.63 -27.12
N GLU A 195 4.66 -0.58 -26.59
CA GLU A 195 3.58 -1.56 -26.43
C GLU A 195 2.54 -1.08 -25.41
N LEU A 196 2.98 -0.51 -24.28
CA LEU A 196 2.07 0.11 -23.32
C LEU A 196 1.39 1.36 -23.90
N ALA A 197 2.12 2.22 -24.61
CA ALA A 197 1.54 3.39 -25.27
C ALA A 197 0.48 2.99 -26.32
N ALA A 198 0.73 1.93 -27.11
CA ALA A 198 -0.25 1.36 -28.02
C ALA A 198 -1.53 0.92 -27.28
N LEU A 199 -1.42 0.15 -26.20
CA LEU A 199 -2.57 -0.28 -25.40
C LEU A 199 -3.31 0.89 -24.71
N ILE A 200 -2.61 1.94 -24.29
CA ILE A 200 -3.22 3.17 -23.75
C ILE A 200 -4.20 3.79 -24.77
N HIS A 201 -3.83 3.78 -26.05
CA HIS A 201 -4.59 4.41 -27.13
C HIS A 201 -5.65 3.51 -27.81
N VAL A 202 -5.82 2.25 -27.39
CA VAL A 202 -6.95 1.40 -27.84
C VAL A 202 -8.27 2.03 -27.40
N THR A 203 -9.16 2.30 -28.37
CA THR A 203 -10.53 2.82 -28.19
C THR A 203 -11.61 1.86 -28.69
N ASP A 204 -11.23 0.81 -29.43
CA ASP A 204 -12.13 -0.20 -29.96
C ASP A 204 -12.77 -1.05 -28.82
N PRO A 205 -14.11 -1.20 -28.77
CA PRO A 205 -14.79 -1.92 -27.68
C PRO A 205 -14.46 -3.40 -27.59
N ASP A 206 -14.21 -4.08 -28.71
CA ASP A 206 -13.98 -5.52 -28.76
C ASP A 206 -12.53 -5.83 -28.37
N LEU A 207 -11.56 -5.07 -28.88
CA LEU A 207 -10.17 -5.11 -28.41
C LEU A 207 -10.05 -4.73 -26.92
N TRP A 208 -10.87 -3.79 -26.43
CA TRP A 208 -10.96 -3.51 -25.00
C TRP A 208 -11.55 -4.68 -24.19
N ALA A 209 -12.49 -5.43 -24.76
CA ALA A 209 -12.98 -6.68 -24.16
C ALA A 209 -11.87 -7.75 -24.10
N GLU A 210 -11.10 -7.92 -25.18
CA GLU A 210 -9.93 -8.79 -25.23
C GLU A 210 -8.87 -8.39 -24.19
N MET A 211 -8.55 -7.10 -24.07
CA MET A 211 -7.60 -6.58 -23.05
C MET A 211 -8.05 -6.91 -21.62
N ARG A 212 -9.33 -6.71 -21.29
CA ARG A 212 -9.89 -7.05 -19.96
C ARG A 212 -9.87 -8.56 -19.71
N ALA A 213 -10.22 -9.36 -20.72
CA ALA A 213 -10.16 -10.82 -20.63
C ALA A 213 -8.72 -11.32 -20.42
N ALA A 214 -7.76 -10.76 -21.16
CA ALA A 214 -6.34 -11.06 -21.04
C ALA A 214 -5.78 -10.67 -19.66
N ALA A 215 -6.03 -9.45 -19.16
CA ALA A 215 -5.59 -9.03 -17.83
C ALA A 215 -6.18 -9.91 -16.72
N SER A 216 -7.46 -10.29 -16.83
CA SER A 216 -8.11 -11.23 -15.92
C SER A 216 -7.55 -12.66 -16.03
N ALA A 217 -7.17 -13.11 -17.22
CA ALA A 217 -6.53 -14.40 -17.45
C ALA A 217 -5.09 -14.45 -16.96
N ILE A 218 -4.32 -13.37 -17.10
CA ILE A 218 -2.97 -13.18 -16.52
C ILE A 218 -3.07 -13.13 -15.01
N LYS A 219 -4.04 -12.37 -14.46
CA LYS A 219 -4.37 -12.47 -13.04
C LYS A 219 -4.68 -13.92 -12.68
N ARG A 220 -5.46 -14.70 -13.42
CA ARG A 220 -5.65 -16.13 -13.05
C ARG A 220 -4.36 -16.97 -13.16
N LYS A 221 -3.55 -16.80 -14.22
CA LYS A 221 -2.33 -17.58 -14.51
C LYS A 221 -1.19 -17.34 -13.52
N VAL A 222 -0.96 -16.09 -13.11
CA VAL A 222 0.08 -15.69 -12.15
C VAL A 222 -0.50 -15.61 -10.74
N TYR A 223 -1.82 -15.37 -10.64
CA TYR A 223 -2.45 -14.85 -9.44
C TYR A 223 -3.88 -15.40 -9.08
N ASP A 224 -4.61 -16.34 -9.72
CA ASP A 224 -5.84 -17.10 -9.26
C ASP A 224 -6.96 -16.38 -8.39
N ASN A 225 -7.69 -17.00 -7.43
CA ASN A 225 -8.86 -16.51 -6.61
C ASN A 225 -8.96 -16.65 -4.99
N ARG A 226 -8.02 -16.20 -4.11
CA ARG A 226 -8.22 -15.53 -2.75
C ARG A 226 -7.43 -14.19 -2.65
N ILE A 227 -7.94 -13.06 -2.17
CA ILE A 227 -7.11 -11.82 -2.15
C ILE A 227 -6.18 -11.82 -0.93
N VAL A 228 -4.97 -11.24 -1.05
CA VAL A 228 -4.13 -10.95 0.13
C VAL A 228 -4.74 -9.78 0.89
N THR A 229 -5.18 -10.03 2.12
CA THR A 229 -5.72 -9.00 3.01
C THR A 229 -4.63 -8.43 3.93
N PHE A 230 -4.78 -7.15 4.27
CA PHE A 230 -3.99 -6.46 5.29
C PHE A 230 -4.83 -5.39 6.00
N ALA A 231 -4.28 -4.78 7.06
CA ALA A 231 -4.78 -3.53 7.61
C ALA A 231 -3.74 -2.40 7.43
N PRO A 232 -4.15 -1.22 6.93
CA PRO A 232 -3.33 -0.02 7.02
C PRO A 232 -3.42 0.53 8.46
N LEU A 233 -2.28 0.73 9.12
CA LEU A 233 -2.22 1.28 10.47
C LEU A 233 -1.39 2.58 10.46
N TYR A 234 -2.06 3.71 10.67
CA TYR A 234 -1.41 5.02 10.72
C TYR A 234 -0.74 5.20 12.09
N ILE A 235 0.59 5.19 12.11
CA ILE A 235 1.38 5.28 13.34
C ILE A 235 1.52 6.73 13.79
N GLY A 236 1.54 7.69 12.86
CA GLY A 236 1.57 9.12 13.19
C GLY A 236 1.28 10.02 11.98
N ASN A 237 0.68 11.18 12.26
CA ASN A 237 0.18 12.13 11.26
C ASN A 237 0.96 13.48 11.24
N ARG A 238 2.08 13.55 11.97
CA ARG A 238 3.06 14.65 11.92
C ARG A 238 3.82 14.59 10.61
N CYS A 239 3.97 15.73 9.93
CA CYS A 239 4.69 15.81 8.65
C CYS A 239 5.31 17.21 8.48
N VAL A 240 6.54 17.30 7.97
CA VAL A 240 7.21 18.57 7.63
C VAL A 240 6.98 19.03 6.18
N ASN A 241 6.37 18.19 5.34
CA ASN A 241 6.12 18.51 3.93
C ASN A 241 4.77 19.21 3.73
N ASN A 242 4.69 20.05 2.71
CA ASN A 242 3.50 20.85 2.41
C ASN A 242 2.72 20.37 1.16
N CYS A 243 2.52 19.06 1.00
CA CYS A 243 1.96 18.48 -0.24
C CYS A 243 0.51 18.96 -0.48
N LEU A 244 0.25 19.63 -1.61
CA LEU A 244 -1.00 20.37 -1.84
C LEU A 244 -2.28 19.51 -1.95
N TYR A 245 -2.12 18.19 -2.17
CA TYR A 245 -3.20 17.20 -2.23
C TYR A 245 -3.39 16.42 -0.92
N CYS A 246 -2.58 16.68 0.12
CA CYS A 246 -2.49 15.81 1.29
C CYS A 246 -2.98 16.50 2.56
N GLY A 247 -4.03 15.97 3.20
CA GLY A 247 -4.52 16.46 4.49
C GLY A 247 -3.51 16.33 5.65
N LEU A 248 -2.37 15.64 5.47
CA LEU A 248 -1.28 15.59 6.46
C LEU A 248 -0.25 16.72 6.32
N ARG A 249 -0.36 17.58 5.28
CA ARG A 249 0.56 18.71 5.02
C ARG A 249 0.79 19.57 6.27
N CYS A 250 2.00 20.10 6.45
CA CYS A 250 2.38 20.86 7.65
C CYS A 250 1.41 22.01 7.97
N ASP A 251 0.97 22.77 6.97
CA ASP A 251 0.08 23.92 7.11
C ASP A 251 -1.38 23.58 7.49
N ASN A 252 -1.75 22.29 7.56
CA ASN A 252 -3.09 21.92 7.99
C ASN A 252 -3.22 22.03 9.51
N ASP A 253 -3.77 23.15 9.97
CA ASP A 253 -4.05 23.50 11.36
C ASP A 253 -5.32 22.83 11.92
N ASP A 254 -6.30 22.47 11.07
CA ASP A 254 -7.44 21.62 11.45
C ASP A 254 -7.00 20.21 11.92
N MET A 255 -5.82 19.75 11.52
CA MET A 255 -5.31 18.40 11.79
C MET A 255 -4.64 18.30 13.15
N GLN A 256 -5.32 17.69 14.13
CA GLN A 256 -4.74 17.36 15.44
C GLN A 256 -3.55 16.42 15.30
N ARG A 257 -2.37 16.83 15.79
CA ARG A 257 -1.08 16.15 15.51
C ARG A 257 -0.68 15.12 16.56
N SER A 258 -0.67 13.86 16.17
CA SER A 258 -0.37 12.70 17.02
C SER A 258 0.65 11.74 16.39
N ALA A 259 1.23 10.92 17.26
CA ALA A 259 1.91 9.66 16.94
C ALA A 259 1.58 8.69 18.10
N LEU A 260 1.45 7.39 17.82
CA LEU A 260 1.09 6.40 18.84
C LEU A 260 2.24 6.20 19.84
N THR A 261 1.92 6.03 21.12
CA THR A 261 2.85 5.40 22.06
C THR A 261 2.98 3.91 21.76
N MET A 262 4.04 3.24 22.24
CA MET A 262 4.18 1.80 22.04
C MET A 262 3.07 0.99 22.74
N ASP A 263 2.49 1.50 23.83
CA ASP A 263 1.33 0.91 24.48
C ASP A 263 0.04 1.05 23.65
N GLN A 264 -0.17 2.21 23.02
CA GLN A 264 -1.28 2.41 22.08
C GLN A 264 -1.12 1.52 20.84
N LEU A 265 0.09 1.45 20.27
CA LEU A 265 0.41 0.56 19.16
C LEU A 265 0.19 -0.92 19.52
N ARG A 266 0.55 -1.31 20.75
CA ARG A 266 0.29 -2.65 21.29
C ARG A 266 -1.21 -2.94 21.33
N ALA A 267 -2.02 -2.04 21.90
CA ALA A 267 -3.47 -2.19 21.97
C ALA A 267 -4.15 -2.27 20.58
N GLU A 268 -3.75 -1.43 19.63
CA GLU A 268 -4.22 -1.50 18.23
C GLU A 268 -3.86 -2.85 17.60
N CYS A 269 -2.63 -3.34 17.80
CA CYS A 269 -2.20 -4.64 17.31
C CYS A 269 -2.93 -5.81 17.98
N GLU A 270 -3.31 -5.69 19.25
CA GLU A 270 -4.09 -6.70 19.97
C GLU A 270 -5.50 -6.83 19.37
N VAL A 271 -6.15 -5.70 19.05
CA VAL A 271 -7.44 -5.69 18.34
C VAL A 271 -7.28 -6.25 16.91
N LEU A 272 -6.30 -5.76 16.15
CA LEU A 272 -6.08 -6.15 14.76
C LEU A 272 -5.77 -7.65 14.63
N ALA A 273 -4.86 -8.18 15.45
CA ALA A 273 -4.42 -9.57 15.35
C ALA A 273 -5.33 -10.57 16.09
N GLY A 274 -5.96 -10.15 17.20
CA GLY A 274 -6.69 -11.00 18.13
C GLY A 274 -8.22 -10.88 18.09
N ALA A 275 -8.79 -9.76 17.65
CA ALA A 275 -10.24 -9.58 17.49
C ALA A 275 -10.69 -9.60 16.02
N ILE A 276 -9.96 -8.92 15.13
CA ILE A 276 -10.25 -8.87 13.69
C ILE A 276 -9.56 -10.00 12.93
N GLY A 277 -8.45 -10.51 13.46
CA GLY A 277 -7.74 -11.67 12.91
C GLY A 277 -6.76 -11.36 11.78
N HIS A 278 -6.31 -10.11 11.63
CA HIS A 278 -5.23 -9.77 10.68
C HIS A 278 -3.94 -10.54 10.94
N LYS A 279 -3.17 -10.71 9.87
CA LYS A 279 -1.84 -11.32 9.86
C LYS A 279 -0.79 -10.48 9.11
N ARG A 280 -1.21 -9.39 8.46
CA ARG A 280 -0.36 -8.47 7.69
C ARG A 280 -0.77 -7.02 7.99
N LEU A 281 0.20 -6.15 8.25
CA LEU A 281 -0.01 -4.71 8.35
C LEU A 281 0.76 -3.97 7.25
N ILE A 282 0.23 -2.83 6.82
CA ILE A 282 1.02 -1.77 6.20
C ILE A 282 1.02 -0.61 7.21
N ILE A 283 2.15 -0.35 7.86
CA ILE A 283 2.27 0.76 8.79
C ILE A 283 2.65 2.04 8.05
N VAL A 284 1.93 3.13 8.35
CA VAL A 284 1.98 4.38 7.58
C VAL A 284 2.45 5.52 8.47
N PHE A 285 3.42 6.29 7.98
CA PHE A 285 4.03 7.42 8.69
C PHE A 285 3.96 8.71 7.87
N GLY A 286 3.67 9.83 8.54
CA GLY A 286 4.09 11.14 8.06
C GLY A 286 5.61 11.34 8.21
N GLU A 287 6.18 12.25 7.41
CA GLU A 287 7.62 12.51 7.38
C GLU A 287 7.99 13.57 8.44
N HIS A 288 8.44 13.15 9.62
CA HIS A 288 8.74 14.04 10.74
C HIS A 288 9.88 13.50 11.62
N PRO A 289 10.80 14.34 12.13
CA PRO A 289 11.92 13.87 12.97
C PRO A 289 11.49 13.09 14.22
N SER A 290 10.35 13.43 14.84
CA SER A 290 9.83 12.69 16.00
C SER A 290 9.24 11.31 15.66
N THR A 291 9.30 10.88 14.40
CA THR A 291 8.87 9.56 13.91
C THR A 291 9.90 9.02 12.92
N GLY A 292 11.19 9.28 13.16
CA GLY A 292 12.31 8.78 12.37
C GLY A 292 12.64 7.30 12.62
N ILE A 293 13.78 6.84 12.11
CA ILE A 293 14.12 5.42 12.00
C ILE A 293 14.04 4.63 13.33
N ASP A 294 14.57 5.18 14.43
CA ASP A 294 14.59 4.47 15.73
C ASP A 294 13.17 4.14 16.21
N TYR A 295 12.26 5.12 16.07
CA TYR A 295 10.84 4.96 16.40
C TYR A 295 10.14 3.98 15.45
N MET A 296 10.46 4.02 14.15
CA MET A 296 9.91 3.05 13.16
C MET A 296 10.35 1.61 13.48
N VAL A 297 11.62 1.42 13.86
CA VAL A 297 12.19 0.13 14.29
C VAL A 297 11.58 -0.33 15.61
N GLU A 298 11.37 0.56 16.57
CA GLU A 298 10.68 0.26 17.83
C GLU A 298 9.21 -0.11 17.60
N CYS A 299 8.51 0.57 16.68
CA CYS A 299 7.17 0.18 16.24
C CYS A 299 7.14 -1.24 15.66
N MET A 300 8.05 -1.58 14.73
CA MET A 300 8.11 -2.92 14.14
C MET A 300 8.39 -4.00 15.19
N ARG A 301 9.36 -3.77 16.09
CA ARG A 301 9.66 -4.68 17.22
C ARG A 301 8.45 -4.83 18.15
N THR A 302 7.73 -3.74 18.42
CA THR A 302 6.50 -3.74 19.22
C THR A 302 5.42 -4.58 18.55
N ILE A 303 5.14 -4.37 17.26
CA ILE A 303 4.13 -5.12 16.48
C ILE A 303 4.42 -6.62 16.49
N TYR A 304 5.67 -7.02 16.19
CA TYR A 304 6.06 -8.44 16.21
C TYR A 304 6.09 -9.06 17.62
N SER A 305 6.13 -8.25 18.69
CA SER A 305 5.98 -8.73 20.08
C SER A 305 4.52 -9.04 20.46
N VAL A 306 3.52 -8.61 19.67
CA VAL A 306 2.11 -8.80 20.01
C VAL A 306 1.61 -10.18 19.62
N LYS A 307 1.22 -10.95 20.64
CA LYS A 307 0.71 -12.32 20.51
C LYS A 307 -0.50 -12.54 21.41
N VAL A 308 -1.69 -12.54 20.81
CA VAL A 308 -2.99 -12.59 21.48
C VAL A 308 -3.56 -14.00 21.46
N LYS A 309 -4.22 -14.46 22.53
CA LYS A 309 -4.87 -15.77 22.52
C LYS A 309 -6.12 -15.73 21.63
N ALA A 310 -6.21 -16.64 20.66
CA ALA A 310 -7.38 -16.82 19.79
C ALA A 310 -8.11 -18.14 20.12
N ARG A 311 -9.31 -18.37 19.55
CA ARG A 311 -10.20 -19.51 19.89
C ARG A 311 -9.45 -20.84 19.91
N ALA A 312 -8.85 -21.25 18.79
CA ALA A 312 -8.04 -22.47 18.70
C ALA A 312 -6.53 -22.17 18.65
N GLY A 313 -6.11 -20.98 18.24
CA GLY A 313 -4.70 -20.62 18.04
C GLY A 313 -4.17 -19.43 18.85
N TRP A 314 -3.26 -18.68 18.20
CA TRP A 314 -2.76 -17.37 18.63
C TRP A 314 -2.84 -16.38 17.46
N GLY A 315 -3.37 -15.19 17.71
CA GLY A 315 -3.33 -14.05 16.80
C GLY A 315 -1.99 -13.30 16.93
N GLN A 316 -1.26 -13.17 15.84
CA GLN A 316 0.01 -12.43 15.77
C GLN A 316 0.17 -11.83 14.36
N ILE A 317 0.80 -10.65 14.24
CA ILE A 317 1.14 -10.09 12.93
C ILE A 317 2.38 -10.82 12.39
N ARG A 318 2.29 -11.35 11.17
CA ARG A 318 3.33 -12.19 10.54
C ARG A 318 4.16 -11.44 9.50
N ARG A 319 3.71 -10.27 9.05
CA ARG A 319 4.46 -9.37 8.16
C ARG A 319 4.03 -7.92 8.34
N VAL A 320 5.02 -7.03 8.45
CA VAL A 320 4.85 -5.58 8.54
C VAL A 320 5.51 -4.93 7.32
N ASN A 321 4.70 -4.45 6.39
CA ASN A 321 5.18 -3.55 5.33
C ASN A 321 5.22 -2.12 5.88
N VAL A 322 6.13 -1.27 5.39
CA VAL A 322 6.27 0.13 5.81
C VAL A 322 6.01 1.04 4.62
N ASN A 323 5.02 1.92 4.73
CA ASN A 323 4.82 3.05 3.83
C ASN A 323 5.28 4.34 4.52
N GLY A 324 6.31 4.97 3.97
CA GLY A 324 7.01 6.05 4.66
C GLY A 324 7.78 7.01 3.73
N PRO A 325 8.61 7.90 4.31
CA PRO A 325 9.47 8.79 3.54
C PRO A 325 10.65 8.04 2.91
N PRO A 326 11.29 8.60 1.85
CA PRO A 326 12.54 8.11 1.32
C PRO A 326 13.66 8.23 2.36
N MET A 327 14.39 7.15 2.60
CA MET A 327 15.43 7.06 3.65
C MET A 327 16.84 6.87 3.05
N ARG A 328 17.85 6.97 3.91
CA ARG A 328 19.25 6.60 3.62
C ARG A 328 19.45 5.09 3.68
N ILE A 329 20.53 4.60 3.07
CA ILE A 329 20.87 3.17 3.01
C ILE A 329 21.09 2.55 4.40
N ASP A 330 21.67 3.29 5.35
CA ASP A 330 21.90 2.83 6.73
C ASP A 330 20.60 2.76 7.56
N GLU A 331 19.70 3.74 7.40
CA GLU A 331 18.36 3.69 7.98
C GLU A 331 17.55 2.50 7.42
N LEU A 332 17.66 2.27 6.10
CA LEU A 332 16.99 1.16 5.42
C LEU A 332 17.52 -0.21 5.89
N ARG A 333 18.82 -0.34 6.18
CA ARG A 333 19.37 -1.56 6.81
C ARG A 333 18.77 -1.79 8.21
N ALA A 334 18.71 -0.78 9.06
CA ALA A 334 18.11 -0.90 10.38
C ALA A 334 16.61 -1.29 10.32
N LEU A 335 15.88 -0.77 9.33
CA LEU A 335 14.49 -1.15 9.07
C LEU A 335 14.38 -2.62 8.61
N ASN A 336 15.27 -3.07 7.74
CA ASN A 336 15.34 -4.44 7.24
C ASN A 336 15.65 -5.45 8.36
N GLU A 337 16.64 -5.13 9.20
CA GLU A 337 17.02 -5.91 10.40
C GLU A 337 15.89 -6.03 11.42
N ALA A 338 14.96 -5.08 11.47
CA ALA A 338 13.74 -5.14 12.28
C ALA A 338 12.66 -6.11 11.74
N GLY A 339 12.93 -6.80 10.61
CA GLY A 339 12.01 -7.77 9.99
C GLY A 339 11.04 -7.13 9.00
N LEU A 340 11.54 -6.32 8.09
CA LEU A 340 10.70 -5.63 7.10
C LEU A 340 10.00 -6.60 6.14
N GLY A 341 8.73 -6.33 5.86
CA GLY A 341 7.94 -7.02 4.83
C GLY A 341 8.21 -6.46 3.45
N THR A 342 7.63 -5.29 3.15
CA THR A 342 7.89 -4.52 1.91
C THR A 342 8.13 -3.07 2.28
N TYR A 343 9.18 -2.45 1.71
CA TYR A 343 9.35 -0.99 1.77
C TYR A 343 8.55 -0.32 0.65
N GLN A 344 7.72 0.67 0.99
CA GLN A 344 6.79 1.29 0.04
C GLN A 344 6.91 2.81 0.03
N VAL A 345 7.32 3.36 -1.11
CA VAL A 345 7.31 4.81 -1.37
C VAL A 345 6.70 5.02 -2.73
N PHE A 346 5.54 5.70 -2.78
CA PHE A 346 4.94 6.07 -4.06
C PHE A 346 5.72 7.25 -4.63
N GLN A 347 5.95 7.28 -5.94
CA GLN A 347 6.49 8.46 -6.61
C GLN A 347 5.49 9.64 -6.56
N GLU A 348 4.22 9.35 -6.29
CA GLU A 348 3.07 10.28 -6.29
C GLU A 348 2.75 10.78 -7.70
N THR A 349 3.71 11.42 -8.37
CA THR A 349 3.63 11.75 -9.80
C THR A 349 5.03 11.66 -10.44
N TYR A 350 5.12 10.94 -11.55
CA TYR A 350 6.36 10.82 -12.32
C TYR A 350 6.68 12.10 -13.10
N HIS A 351 5.69 12.97 -13.38
CA HIS A 351 5.88 14.19 -14.16
C HIS A 351 6.61 15.29 -13.34
N PRO A 352 7.88 15.65 -13.65
CA PRO A 352 8.68 16.50 -12.76
C PRO A 352 8.10 17.90 -12.50
N GLY A 353 7.48 18.51 -13.53
CA GLY A 353 6.81 19.81 -13.39
C GLY A 353 5.62 19.80 -12.43
N VAL A 354 4.74 18.78 -12.52
CA VAL A 354 3.62 18.59 -11.59
C VAL A 354 4.15 18.28 -10.19
N TYR A 355 5.13 17.37 -10.06
CA TYR A 355 5.78 17.04 -8.79
C TYR A 355 6.28 18.29 -8.06
N THR A 356 7.07 19.11 -8.75
CA THR A 356 7.64 20.36 -8.19
C THR A 356 6.55 21.31 -7.70
N HIS A 357 5.44 21.41 -8.43
CA HIS A 357 4.30 22.25 -8.07
C HIS A 357 3.52 21.72 -6.85
N VAL A 358 3.25 20.41 -6.78
CA VAL A 358 2.41 19.81 -5.72
C VAL A 358 3.19 19.47 -4.44
N HIS A 359 4.53 19.52 -4.47
CA HIS A 359 5.43 19.35 -3.32
C HIS A 359 6.29 20.61 -3.05
N PRO A 360 5.69 21.78 -2.76
CA PRO A 360 6.41 23.05 -2.73
C PRO A 360 7.42 23.22 -1.58
N ALA A 361 7.35 22.40 -0.52
CA ALA A 361 8.22 22.52 0.65
C ALA A 361 8.36 21.20 1.44
N GLY A 362 9.46 21.10 2.20
CA GLY A 362 9.90 19.91 2.95
C GLY A 362 10.82 19.00 2.12
N PHE A 363 11.36 17.94 2.73
CA PHE A 363 12.27 16.99 2.07
C PHE A 363 11.69 16.36 0.80
N LYS A 364 10.36 16.21 0.76
CA LYS A 364 9.64 15.66 -0.39
C LYS A 364 9.66 16.57 -1.63
N SER A 365 10.06 17.84 -1.56
CA SER A 365 10.24 18.65 -2.78
C SER A 365 11.37 18.13 -3.69
N ASN A 366 12.32 17.37 -3.14
CA ASN A 366 13.40 16.76 -3.91
C ASN A 366 12.91 15.53 -4.70
N TYR A 367 12.64 15.74 -5.99
CA TYR A 367 12.20 14.71 -6.94
C TYR A 367 13.16 13.51 -7.00
N ALA A 368 14.45 13.74 -7.22
CA ALA A 368 15.45 12.67 -7.36
C ALA A 368 15.60 11.85 -6.07
N TRP A 369 15.61 12.49 -4.90
CA TRP A 369 15.65 11.79 -3.60
C TRP A 369 14.48 10.82 -3.40
N ARG A 370 13.29 11.15 -3.92
CA ARG A 370 12.15 10.22 -3.93
C ARG A 370 12.22 9.19 -5.05
N LEU A 371 12.62 9.58 -6.26
CA LEU A 371 12.70 8.67 -7.42
C LEU A 371 13.67 7.51 -7.16
N TYR A 372 14.86 7.80 -6.62
CA TYR A 372 15.87 6.78 -6.30
C TYR A 372 15.65 6.06 -4.94
N ALA A 373 14.50 6.26 -4.27
CA ALA A 373 14.19 5.62 -2.99
C ALA A 373 14.24 4.07 -3.05
N MET A 374 13.73 3.49 -4.14
CA MET A 374 13.75 2.03 -4.34
C MET A 374 15.18 1.51 -4.59
N HIS A 375 15.99 2.28 -5.31
CA HIS A 375 17.39 1.95 -5.59
C HIS A 375 18.21 1.92 -4.29
N ARG A 376 17.99 2.87 -3.38
CA ARG A 376 18.61 2.87 -2.04
C ARG A 376 18.10 1.73 -1.17
N ALA A 377 16.84 1.32 -1.30
CA ALA A 377 16.28 0.16 -0.57
C ALA A 377 16.89 -1.17 -1.04
N MET A 378 16.97 -1.41 -2.34
CA MET A 378 17.63 -2.61 -2.89
C MET A 378 19.14 -2.62 -2.61
N ALA A 379 19.82 -1.46 -2.67
CA ALA A 379 21.22 -1.33 -2.22
C ALA A 379 21.42 -1.50 -0.70
N ALA A 380 20.36 -1.43 0.10
CA ALA A 380 20.34 -1.78 1.53
C ALA A 380 20.03 -3.28 1.78
N GLY A 381 19.77 -4.07 0.74
CA GLY A 381 19.38 -5.48 0.84
C GLY A 381 17.90 -5.71 1.13
N ILE A 382 17.03 -4.76 0.79
CA ILE A 382 15.57 -4.94 0.84
C ILE A 382 15.11 -5.41 -0.55
N ASP A 383 14.87 -6.71 -0.68
CA ASP A 383 14.46 -7.34 -1.94
C ASP A 383 12.99 -7.00 -2.30
N ASP A 384 12.11 -6.92 -1.28
CA ASP A 384 10.69 -6.64 -1.43
C ASP A 384 10.41 -5.13 -1.37
N VAL A 385 10.28 -4.48 -2.54
CA VAL A 385 9.94 -3.04 -2.66
C VAL A 385 8.59 -2.77 -3.33
N GLY A 386 7.99 -1.61 -3.07
CA GLY A 386 6.70 -1.22 -3.65
C GLY A 386 6.65 0.24 -4.12
N ILE A 387 6.36 0.42 -5.40
CA ILE A 387 6.18 1.73 -6.04
C ILE A 387 4.69 2.09 -6.16
N GLY A 388 4.40 3.30 -6.61
CA GLY A 388 3.04 3.72 -6.92
C GLY A 388 2.94 5.16 -7.43
N ALA A 389 1.79 5.50 -7.97
CA ALA A 389 1.43 6.85 -8.42
C ALA A 389 0.04 7.23 -7.87
N LEU A 390 -0.16 8.51 -7.56
CA LEU A 390 -1.43 9.07 -7.08
C LEU A 390 -2.22 9.58 -8.29
N PHE A 391 -3.04 8.69 -8.85
CA PHE A 391 -3.82 8.94 -10.05
C PHE A 391 -4.83 10.06 -9.80
N GLY A 392 -4.65 11.19 -10.50
CA GLY A 392 -5.32 12.46 -10.22
C GLY A 392 -4.39 13.67 -10.11
N LEU A 393 -3.07 13.46 -9.98
CA LEU A 393 -2.10 14.56 -9.98
C LEU A 393 -1.73 15.05 -11.39
N ALA A 394 -1.47 14.12 -12.31
CA ALA A 394 -1.13 14.38 -13.71
C ALA A 394 -1.95 13.48 -14.65
N ASP A 395 -1.72 13.57 -15.96
CA ASP A 395 -2.30 12.64 -16.93
C ASP A 395 -1.91 11.20 -16.57
N TRP A 396 -2.91 10.34 -16.33
CA TRP A 396 -2.70 8.96 -15.94
C TRP A 396 -1.89 8.16 -16.98
N ARG A 397 -1.89 8.58 -18.25
CA ARG A 397 -1.10 7.97 -19.33
C ARG A 397 0.40 8.14 -19.08
N PHE A 398 0.80 9.34 -18.64
CA PHE A 398 2.18 9.63 -18.25
C PHE A 398 2.56 8.84 -16.99
N GLU A 399 1.66 8.76 -16.01
CA GLU A 399 1.91 8.02 -14.76
C GLU A 399 2.06 6.51 -14.97
N LEU A 400 1.29 5.91 -15.88
CA LEU A 400 1.47 4.51 -16.30
C LEU A 400 2.83 4.26 -16.97
N MET A 401 3.24 5.16 -17.87
CA MET A 401 4.55 5.08 -18.54
C MET A 401 5.71 5.23 -17.54
N GLY A 402 5.57 6.12 -16.56
CA GLY A 402 6.54 6.28 -15.46
C GLY A 402 6.61 5.06 -14.53
N LEU A 403 5.47 4.44 -14.21
CA LEU A 403 5.42 3.17 -13.45
C LEU A 403 6.12 2.04 -14.19
N LEU A 404 5.91 1.90 -15.52
CA LEU A 404 6.58 0.90 -16.33
C LEU A 404 8.09 1.18 -16.43
N ALA A 405 8.49 2.43 -16.69
CA ALA A 405 9.91 2.81 -16.76
C ALA A 405 10.64 2.52 -15.44
N HIS A 406 10.03 2.80 -14.28
CA HIS A 406 10.61 2.47 -12.97
C HIS A 406 10.66 0.95 -12.73
N ALA A 407 9.67 0.18 -13.17
CA ALA A 407 9.72 -1.28 -13.07
C ALA A 407 10.86 -1.88 -13.92
N ILE A 408 11.00 -1.43 -15.17
CA ILE A 408 12.07 -1.81 -16.08
C ILE A 408 13.44 -1.40 -15.52
N GLU A 409 13.58 -0.21 -14.93
CA GLU A 409 14.86 0.24 -14.35
C GLU A 409 15.30 -0.64 -13.17
N LEU A 410 14.39 -0.97 -12.24
CA LEU A 410 14.71 -1.86 -11.11
C LEU A 410 15.09 -3.26 -11.61
N GLU A 411 14.35 -3.81 -12.59
CA GLU A 411 14.69 -5.08 -13.22
C GLU A 411 16.05 -5.02 -13.93
N ARG A 412 16.37 -3.93 -14.63
CA ARG A 412 17.67 -3.70 -15.31
C ARG A 412 18.86 -3.57 -14.36
N VAL A 413 18.66 -2.95 -13.19
CA VAL A 413 19.75 -2.66 -12.24
C VAL A 413 19.96 -3.80 -11.23
N PHE A 414 18.89 -4.47 -10.81
CA PHE A 414 18.92 -5.47 -9.73
C PHE A 414 18.49 -6.89 -10.16
N ASN A 415 18.09 -7.11 -11.42
CA ASN A 415 17.49 -8.35 -11.95
C ASN A 415 16.13 -8.72 -11.32
N ILE A 416 15.46 -7.77 -10.67
CA ILE A 416 14.13 -7.96 -10.07
C ILE A 416 13.37 -6.63 -10.05
N GLY A 417 12.15 -6.63 -10.60
CA GLY A 417 11.24 -5.47 -10.56
C GLY A 417 10.56 -5.28 -9.19
N PRO A 418 9.64 -4.31 -9.05
CA PRO A 418 8.93 -4.06 -7.82
C PRO A 418 8.01 -5.23 -7.43
N HIS A 419 8.02 -5.61 -6.14
CA HIS A 419 7.12 -6.61 -5.57
C HIS A 419 5.66 -6.16 -5.66
N THR A 420 5.38 -4.85 -5.52
CA THR A 420 4.04 -4.27 -5.62
C THR A 420 3.97 -2.94 -6.36
N ILE A 421 2.87 -2.72 -7.08
CA ILE A 421 2.41 -1.40 -7.51
C ILE A 421 1.12 -1.04 -6.77
N SER A 422 1.11 0.17 -6.19
CA SER A 422 -0.08 0.83 -5.66
C SER A 422 -0.55 1.91 -6.64
N PHE A 423 -1.85 1.99 -6.88
CA PHE A 423 -2.48 2.94 -7.81
C PHE A 423 -3.64 3.69 -7.13
N PRO A 424 -3.42 4.36 -5.97
CA PRO A 424 -4.48 5.12 -5.31
C PRO A 424 -5.00 6.24 -6.21
N ARG A 425 -6.32 6.38 -6.29
CA ARG A 425 -7.00 7.57 -6.82
C ARG A 425 -6.87 8.75 -5.85
N MET A 426 -6.73 9.97 -6.36
CA MET A 426 -6.76 11.17 -5.53
C MET A 426 -8.17 11.39 -4.97
N GLU A 427 -8.26 11.59 -3.66
CA GLU A 427 -9.53 11.78 -2.93
C GLU A 427 -9.54 13.15 -2.25
N PRO A 428 -10.72 13.76 -2.02
CA PRO A 428 -10.86 14.95 -1.18
C PRO A 428 -10.27 14.75 0.23
N ALA A 429 -9.52 15.75 0.68
CA ALA A 429 -8.96 15.80 2.03
C ALA A 429 -9.13 17.20 2.63
N GLY A 430 -9.25 17.29 3.96
CA GLY A 430 -9.33 18.57 4.66
C GLY A 430 -8.09 19.43 4.42
N ASN A 431 -8.30 20.71 4.12
CA ASN A 431 -7.25 21.71 3.84
C ASN A 431 -6.26 21.30 2.72
N ALA A 432 -6.69 20.48 1.76
CA ALA A 432 -5.89 20.06 0.59
C ALA A 432 -6.39 20.75 -0.71
N PRO A 433 -5.83 21.92 -1.08
CA PRO A 433 -6.37 22.75 -2.17
C PRO A 433 -6.33 22.06 -3.54
N TYR A 434 -5.29 21.27 -3.84
CA TYR A 434 -5.05 20.76 -5.20
C TYR A 434 -6.15 19.84 -5.75
N VAL A 435 -6.97 19.24 -4.88
CA VAL A 435 -8.10 18.39 -5.30
C VAL A 435 -9.16 19.21 -6.06
N GLN A 436 -9.25 20.52 -5.82
CA GLN A 436 -10.16 21.42 -6.57
C GLN A 436 -9.51 22.06 -7.80
N GLU A 437 -8.17 21.98 -7.93
CA GLU A 437 -7.38 22.58 -9.00
C GLU A 437 -7.06 21.59 -10.13
N SER A 438 -6.97 20.29 -9.81
CA SER A 438 -6.59 19.28 -10.79
C SER A 438 -7.67 19.02 -11.83
N ARG A 439 -7.33 19.28 -13.09
CA ARG A 439 -8.10 18.85 -14.27
C ARG A 439 -7.98 17.35 -14.59
N TRP A 440 -7.19 16.59 -13.82
CA TRP A 440 -6.84 15.19 -14.11
C TRP A 440 -7.62 14.19 -13.26
N ALA A 441 -8.81 14.56 -12.76
CA ALA A 441 -9.67 13.67 -12.00
C ALA A 441 -9.99 12.38 -12.79
N VAL A 442 -9.82 11.23 -12.14
CA VAL A 442 -9.87 9.90 -12.77
C VAL A 442 -11.23 9.25 -12.57
N SER A 443 -11.92 8.93 -13.66
CA SER A 443 -13.24 8.29 -13.62
C SER A 443 -13.16 6.80 -13.27
N ASP A 444 -14.32 6.17 -13.08
CA ASP A 444 -14.43 4.73 -12.79
C ASP A 444 -14.03 3.87 -14.02
N GLU A 445 -14.12 4.43 -15.23
CA GLU A 445 -13.64 3.83 -16.48
C GLU A 445 -12.12 3.97 -16.61
N ASP A 446 -11.57 5.16 -16.35
CA ASP A 446 -10.13 5.38 -16.43
C ASP A 446 -9.39 4.58 -15.35
N ILE A 447 -9.91 4.43 -14.13
CA ILE A 447 -9.29 3.57 -13.10
C ILE A 447 -9.39 2.07 -13.43
N GLU A 448 -10.45 1.62 -14.14
CA GLU A 448 -10.48 0.28 -14.74
C GLU A 448 -9.41 0.13 -15.82
N LYS A 449 -9.24 1.12 -16.69
CA LYS A 449 -8.21 1.11 -17.73
C LYS A 449 -6.79 1.10 -17.14
N ILE A 450 -6.53 1.89 -16.10
CA ILE A 450 -5.28 1.89 -15.32
C ILE A 450 -5.00 0.49 -14.73
N VAL A 451 -5.98 -0.15 -14.07
CA VAL A 451 -5.78 -1.49 -13.47
C VAL A 451 -5.47 -2.55 -14.53
N VAL A 452 -6.20 -2.55 -15.64
CA VAL A 452 -5.97 -3.49 -16.75
C VAL A 452 -4.60 -3.27 -17.37
N LEU A 453 -4.22 -2.00 -17.64
CA LEU A 453 -2.94 -1.67 -18.23
C LEU A 453 -1.75 -2.00 -17.31
N ILE A 454 -1.84 -1.79 -15.99
CA ILE A 454 -0.78 -2.20 -15.05
C ILE A 454 -0.61 -3.73 -15.07
N ARG A 455 -1.70 -4.50 -15.03
CA ARG A 455 -1.65 -5.98 -15.07
C ARG A 455 -1.10 -6.50 -16.40
N LEU A 456 -1.34 -5.80 -17.51
CA LEU A 456 -0.75 -6.13 -18.81
C LEU A 456 0.74 -5.73 -18.89
N ALA A 457 1.11 -4.57 -18.35
CA ALA A 457 2.47 -4.01 -18.44
C ALA A 457 3.50 -4.76 -17.59
N VAL A 458 3.15 -5.16 -16.36
CA VAL A 458 4.04 -5.87 -15.43
C VAL A 458 3.33 -7.11 -14.86
N PRO A 459 3.16 -8.17 -15.68
CA PRO A 459 2.25 -9.28 -15.36
C PRO A 459 2.67 -10.09 -14.14
N TYR A 460 3.93 -10.05 -13.73
CA TYR A 460 4.46 -10.72 -12.53
C TYR A 460 4.29 -9.92 -11.22
N THR A 461 4.02 -8.61 -11.27
CA THR A 461 4.03 -7.74 -10.07
C THR A 461 2.71 -7.76 -9.31
N GLY A 462 2.75 -7.67 -7.98
CA GLY A 462 1.58 -7.56 -7.13
C GLY A 462 0.87 -6.20 -7.28
N MET A 463 -0.45 -6.17 -7.09
CA MET A 463 -1.26 -4.94 -7.26
C MET A 463 -2.09 -4.68 -6.02
N ILE A 464 -1.94 -3.48 -5.43
CA ILE A 464 -2.61 -3.06 -4.20
C ILE A 464 -3.77 -2.11 -4.50
N LEU A 465 -5.00 -2.57 -4.22
CA LEU A 465 -6.20 -1.74 -4.22
C LEU A 465 -6.47 -1.20 -2.81
N THR A 466 -6.70 0.10 -2.67
CA THR A 466 -6.79 0.78 -1.36
C THR A 466 -8.21 1.18 -0.96
N ALA A 467 -8.38 1.53 0.32
CA ALA A 467 -9.62 1.91 1.00
C ALA A 467 -10.45 3.02 0.35
N ARG A 468 -9.87 3.73 -0.61
CA ARG A 468 -10.48 4.79 -1.42
C ARG A 468 -11.59 4.24 -2.30
N GLU A 469 -11.39 3.04 -2.85
CA GLU A 469 -12.36 2.45 -3.77
C GLU A 469 -13.55 1.80 -3.03
N ASN A 470 -14.74 2.16 -3.51
CA ASN A 470 -16.02 1.73 -2.96
C ASN A 470 -16.30 0.23 -3.24
N ALA A 471 -17.34 -0.33 -2.64
CA ALA A 471 -17.64 -1.77 -2.74
C ALA A 471 -18.02 -2.25 -4.16
N GLU A 472 -18.49 -1.37 -5.05
CA GLU A 472 -18.76 -1.68 -6.45
C GLU A 472 -17.46 -1.70 -7.25
N MET A 473 -16.65 -0.64 -7.14
CA MET A 473 -15.33 -0.57 -7.78
C MET A 473 -14.37 -1.65 -7.30
N ARG A 474 -14.41 -2.05 -6.01
CA ARG A 474 -13.69 -3.23 -5.53
C ARG A 474 -14.10 -4.50 -6.28
N ARG A 475 -15.39 -4.78 -6.45
CA ARG A 475 -15.87 -5.96 -7.21
C ARG A 475 -15.50 -5.90 -8.69
N ARG A 476 -15.52 -4.70 -9.28
CA ARG A 476 -15.18 -4.44 -10.70
C ARG A 476 -13.68 -4.65 -10.97
N LEU A 477 -12.82 -4.05 -10.15
CA LEU A 477 -11.37 -4.03 -10.35
C LEU A 477 -10.65 -5.31 -9.89
N ILE A 478 -11.15 -5.97 -8.83
CA ILE A 478 -10.47 -7.15 -8.26
C ILE A 478 -10.22 -8.26 -9.29
N PRO A 479 -11.20 -8.71 -10.10
CA PRO A 479 -11.00 -9.75 -11.11
C PRO A 479 -10.05 -9.38 -12.26
N LEU A 480 -9.68 -8.11 -12.43
CA LEU A 480 -8.94 -7.60 -13.59
C LEU A 480 -7.42 -7.50 -13.36
N GLY A 481 -6.96 -7.42 -12.11
CA GLY A 481 -5.52 -7.34 -11.84
C GLY A 481 -5.07 -7.27 -10.38
N VAL A 482 -5.96 -6.90 -9.45
CA VAL A 482 -5.64 -6.73 -8.02
C VAL A 482 -5.20 -8.06 -7.38
N THR A 483 -4.21 -8.00 -6.50
CA THR A 483 -3.73 -9.16 -5.74
C THR A 483 -3.77 -8.94 -4.22
N GLN A 484 -3.73 -7.69 -3.77
CA GLN A 484 -3.82 -7.32 -2.34
C GLN A 484 -4.81 -6.16 -2.13
N THR A 485 -5.51 -6.14 -0.99
CA THR A 485 -6.36 -5.00 -0.58
C THR A 485 -6.51 -4.93 0.94
N ASP A 486 -6.80 -3.74 1.46
CA ASP A 486 -7.20 -3.60 2.86
C ASP A 486 -8.57 -4.23 3.12
N ALA A 487 -8.70 -4.90 4.28
CA ALA A 487 -9.91 -5.62 4.65
C ALA A 487 -10.31 -5.35 6.11
N SER A 488 -10.90 -4.17 6.36
CA SER A 488 -11.66 -3.89 7.59
C SER A 488 -12.89 -2.98 7.35
N LEU A 489 -13.24 -2.77 6.08
CA LEU A 489 -14.54 -2.28 5.62
C LEU A 489 -15.34 -3.49 5.08
N ARG A 490 -16.68 -3.46 5.18
CA ARG A 490 -17.51 -4.67 5.02
C ARG A 490 -17.56 -5.20 3.57
N SER A 491 -16.92 -6.37 3.39
CA SER A 491 -17.06 -7.43 2.36
C SER A 491 -16.63 -7.23 0.89
N GLY A 492 -15.98 -8.28 0.34
CA GLY A 492 -15.52 -8.45 -1.06
C GLY A 492 -14.44 -9.55 -1.15
N ALA A 493 -14.31 -10.30 -2.27
CA ALA A 493 -13.47 -11.53 -2.33
C ALA A 493 -12.78 -11.81 -3.70
N GLU A 494 -11.69 -12.61 -3.65
CA GLU A 494 -11.01 -13.40 -4.72
C GLU A 494 -10.26 -12.70 -5.93
N GLY A 495 -8.92 -12.78 -6.17
CA GLY A 495 -7.84 -13.42 -5.39
C GLY A 495 -6.56 -13.93 -6.11
N LYS A 496 -5.76 -15.05 -5.93
CA LYS A 496 -5.14 -16.09 -4.98
C LYS A 496 -3.60 -16.28 -5.02
N PHE A 497 -2.99 -16.63 -6.18
CA PHE A 497 -2.29 -17.91 -6.57
C PHE A 497 -1.39 -18.65 -5.58
N CYS A 498 -1.10 -18.11 -4.41
CA CYS A 498 -0.60 -18.88 -3.29
C CYS A 498 -1.67 -19.87 -2.77
N LYS A 499 -2.20 -20.79 -3.59
CA LYS A 499 -3.47 -21.52 -3.38
C LYS A 499 -3.49 -22.32 -2.09
N LEU A 500 -2.39 -23.03 -1.80
CA LEU A 500 -2.22 -23.81 -0.57
C LEU A 500 -2.24 -22.89 0.67
N ASN A 501 -1.31 -21.93 0.72
CA ASN A 501 -1.17 -20.99 1.85
C ASN A 501 -2.40 -20.09 2.02
N ALA A 502 -3.11 -19.81 0.94
CA ALA A 502 -4.38 -19.09 0.94
C ALA A 502 -5.50 -19.86 1.63
N VAL A 503 -5.64 -21.15 1.34
CA VAL A 503 -6.65 -22.01 1.98
C VAL A 503 -6.30 -22.21 3.45
N LEU A 504 -5.04 -22.49 3.79
CA LEU A 504 -4.61 -22.61 5.18
C LEU A 504 -4.87 -21.32 5.98
N THR A 505 -4.35 -20.17 5.53
CA THR A 505 -4.54 -18.89 6.25
C THR A 505 -5.99 -18.42 6.31
N TYR A 506 -6.84 -18.84 5.36
CA TYR A 506 -8.28 -18.59 5.44
C TYR A 506 -9.00 -19.52 6.42
N ARG A 507 -8.68 -20.82 6.45
CA ARG A 507 -9.16 -21.78 7.48
C ARG A 507 -8.80 -21.31 8.88
N GLU A 508 -7.54 -20.91 9.10
CA GLU A 508 -7.10 -20.31 10.37
C GLU A 508 -7.97 -19.12 10.78
N TRP A 509 -8.28 -18.23 9.84
CA TRP A 509 -9.11 -17.05 10.12
C TRP A 509 -10.57 -17.41 10.41
N LEU A 510 -11.12 -18.39 9.69
CA LEU A 510 -12.47 -18.88 9.86
C LEU A 510 -12.67 -19.55 11.23
N ASP A 511 -11.75 -20.43 11.62
CA ASP A 511 -11.77 -21.08 12.93
C ASP A 511 -11.68 -20.06 14.08
N ASP A 512 -10.70 -19.14 13.99
CA ASP A 512 -10.35 -18.27 15.12
C ASP A 512 -11.22 -17.01 15.24
N PHE A 513 -11.77 -16.46 14.16
CA PHE A 513 -12.40 -15.12 14.17
C PHE A 513 -13.78 -15.01 13.49
N ALA A 514 -14.16 -15.93 12.58
CA ALA A 514 -15.40 -15.75 11.81
C ALA A 514 -16.69 -15.85 12.65
N SER A 515 -17.75 -15.23 12.14
CA SER A 515 -19.13 -15.43 12.60
C SER A 515 -19.73 -16.71 12.01
N PRO A 516 -20.80 -17.28 12.59
CA PRO A 516 -21.43 -18.50 12.06
C PRO A 516 -21.91 -18.38 10.61
N GLU A 517 -22.41 -17.20 10.23
CA GLU A 517 -22.90 -16.91 8.88
C GLU A 517 -21.74 -16.80 7.88
N THR A 518 -20.64 -16.18 8.32
CA THR A 518 -19.41 -16.06 7.52
C THR A 518 -18.76 -17.43 7.31
N LEU A 519 -18.76 -18.27 8.34
CA LEU A 519 -18.30 -19.66 8.24
C LEU A 519 -19.17 -20.47 7.28
N ALA A 520 -20.50 -20.43 7.45
CA ALA A 520 -21.44 -21.15 6.58
C ALA A 520 -21.36 -20.73 5.10
N ALA A 521 -21.07 -19.45 4.83
CA ALA A 521 -20.81 -18.96 3.47
C ALA A 521 -19.44 -19.38 2.92
N ALA A 522 -18.46 -19.64 3.78
CA ALA A 522 -17.09 -19.96 3.41
C ALA A 522 -16.83 -21.47 3.22
N GLU A 523 -17.51 -22.37 3.95
CA GLU A 523 -17.29 -23.82 3.80
C GLU A 523 -17.53 -24.33 2.36
N PRO A 524 -18.57 -23.89 1.60
CA PRO A 524 -18.73 -24.29 0.20
C PRO A 524 -17.59 -23.80 -0.70
N VAL A 525 -17.03 -22.61 -0.41
CA VAL A 525 -15.87 -22.07 -1.13
C VAL A 525 -14.62 -22.87 -0.80
N LEU A 526 -14.36 -23.15 0.49
CA LEU A 526 -13.26 -24.03 0.91
C LEU A 526 -13.36 -25.40 0.26
N ALA A 527 -14.54 -26.02 0.22
CA ALA A 527 -14.74 -27.33 -0.41
C ALA A 527 -14.38 -27.31 -1.91
N ARG A 528 -14.87 -26.32 -2.67
CA ARG A 528 -14.51 -26.13 -4.08
C ARG A 528 -13.00 -25.91 -4.27
N GLU A 529 -12.41 -25.02 -3.47
CA GLU A 529 -10.99 -24.67 -3.57
C GLU A 529 -10.06 -25.81 -3.14
N MET A 530 -10.49 -26.70 -2.24
CA MET A 530 -9.78 -27.94 -1.89
C MET A 530 -9.85 -28.94 -3.04
N GLU A 531 -11.02 -29.13 -3.67
CA GLU A 531 -11.18 -30.00 -4.84
C GLU A 531 -10.32 -29.53 -6.02
N GLU A 532 -10.33 -28.23 -6.34
CA GLU A 532 -9.47 -27.65 -7.37
C GLU A 532 -7.97 -27.90 -7.10
N VAL A 533 -7.53 -27.91 -5.83
CA VAL A 533 -6.13 -28.28 -5.49
C VAL A 533 -5.89 -29.78 -5.67
N ARG A 534 -6.87 -30.64 -5.34
CA ARG A 534 -6.77 -32.10 -5.55
C ARG A 534 -6.61 -32.44 -7.04
N GLU A 535 -7.40 -31.80 -7.90
CA GLU A 535 -7.36 -32.00 -9.35
C GLU A 535 -6.12 -31.37 -10.00
N GLN A 536 -5.79 -30.12 -9.68
CA GLN A 536 -4.76 -29.35 -10.40
C GLN A 536 -3.35 -29.49 -9.79
N MET A 537 -3.24 -29.89 -8.52
CA MET A 537 -1.95 -30.02 -7.80
C MET A 537 -1.79 -31.40 -7.10
N PRO A 538 -2.07 -32.54 -7.77
CA PRO A 538 -2.14 -33.86 -7.13
C PRO A 538 -0.82 -34.33 -6.49
N ARG A 539 0.33 -33.75 -6.87
CA ARG A 539 1.63 -34.03 -6.22
C ARG A 539 1.77 -33.36 -4.85
N ALA A 540 1.18 -32.18 -4.66
CA ALA A 540 1.21 -31.46 -3.38
C ALA A 540 0.04 -31.87 -2.45
N TRP A 541 -1.03 -32.43 -3.01
CA TRP A 541 -2.26 -32.78 -2.29
C TRP A 541 -2.04 -33.56 -0.99
N PRO A 542 -1.20 -34.62 -0.88
CA PRO A 542 -1.09 -35.41 0.36
C PRO A 542 -0.49 -34.64 1.55
N GLU A 543 0.45 -33.74 1.28
CA GLU A 543 1.09 -32.90 2.32
C GLU A 543 0.19 -31.70 2.68
N PHE A 544 -0.50 -31.16 1.67
CA PHE A 544 -1.47 -30.09 1.83
C PHE A 544 -2.71 -30.52 2.63
N SER A 545 -3.31 -31.68 2.34
CA SER A 545 -4.47 -32.18 3.08
C SER A 545 -4.12 -32.48 4.53
N ALA A 546 -2.97 -33.11 4.80
CA ALA A 546 -2.47 -33.36 6.14
C ALA A 546 -2.22 -32.04 6.91
N SER A 547 -1.72 -31.01 6.23
CA SER A 547 -1.55 -29.66 6.83
C SER A 547 -2.87 -28.95 7.07
N TYR A 548 -3.86 -29.09 6.18
CA TYR A 548 -5.22 -28.56 6.38
C TYR A 548 -5.91 -29.23 7.58
N GLU A 549 -5.81 -30.56 7.71
CA GLU A 549 -6.30 -31.30 8.88
C GLU A 549 -5.61 -30.89 10.19
N ARG A 550 -4.33 -30.53 10.14
CA ARG A 550 -3.58 -29.99 11.30
C ARG A 550 -4.10 -28.60 11.66
N THR A 551 -4.32 -27.73 10.68
CA THR A 551 -4.93 -26.41 10.87
C THR A 551 -6.34 -26.52 11.48
N ALA A 552 -7.20 -27.38 10.94
CA ALA A 552 -8.55 -27.60 11.47
C ALA A 552 -8.55 -28.19 12.91
N ARG A 553 -7.46 -28.87 13.31
CA ARG A 553 -7.22 -29.34 14.70
C ARG A 553 -6.56 -28.31 15.62
N GLY A 554 -6.38 -27.06 15.16
CA GLY A 554 -5.87 -25.94 15.96
C GLY A 554 -4.38 -25.64 15.77
N GLU A 555 -3.65 -26.35 14.90
CA GLU A 555 -2.29 -25.96 14.54
C GLU A 555 -2.31 -24.66 13.71
N ARG A 556 -1.25 -23.85 13.79
CA ARG A 556 -1.18 -22.52 13.18
C ARG A 556 0.21 -22.24 12.60
N ASP A 557 0.23 -21.38 11.60
CA ASP A 557 1.40 -20.93 10.85
C ASP A 557 2.07 -22.02 10.00
N LEU A 558 1.23 -22.87 9.39
CA LEU A 558 1.65 -23.85 8.37
C LEU A 558 1.67 -23.18 6.99
N TYR A 559 2.73 -23.45 6.21
CA TYR A 559 2.94 -22.89 4.87
C TYR A 559 3.78 -23.81 3.97
N PHE A 560 3.66 -23.56 2.66
CA PHE A 560 4.34 -24.20 1.53
C PHE A 560 5.13 -23.15 0.74
#